data_AF-A0A964IQ78-F1
#
_entry.id   AF-A0A964IQ78-F1
#
_cell.length_a   1.000
_cell.length_b   1.000
_cell.length_c   1.000
_cell.angle_alpha   90.00
_cell.angle_beta   90.00
_cell.angle_gamma   90.00
#
_symmetry.space_group_name_H-M   'P 1'
#
loop_
_entity.id
_entity.type
_entity.pdbx_description
1 polymer ?
#
loop_
_entity_poly.entity_id
_entity_poly.type
_entity_poly.pdbx_seq_one_letter_code
_entity_poly.pdbx_strand_id
1 'polypeptide(L)'
;AMPLNEAGRTLALTVTVPARETIVIDGAPVPALRLEPRFTARVQRRQPIASTIWLSDDARRVPLMVEVAAGFGRVRLKLVDYRP
;
A
#
# COMPACT_ATOMS: atom_id res chain seq x y z
N ALA A 1 -11.42 -1.70 11.74
CA ALA A 1 -9.94 -1.74 11.75
C ALA A 1 -9.49 -3.14 12.13
N MET A 2 -8.51 -3.71 11.42
CA MET A 2 -7.99 -5.06 11.66
C MET A 2 -6.78 -4.99 12.62
N PRO A 3 -6.67 -5.86 13.63
CA PRO A 3 -5.48 -5.89 14.47
C PRO A 3 -4.28 -6.47 13.71
N LEU A 4 -3.10 -5.88 13.92
CA LEU A 4 -1.82 -6.36 13.41
C LEU A 4 -0.82 -6.44 14.56
N ASN A 5 -0.19 -7.60 14.73
CA ASN A 5 0.86 -7.78 15.72
C ASN A 5 2.23 -7.58 15.08
N GLU A 6 3.02 -6.65 15.63
CA GLU A 6 4.35 -6.29 15.14
C GLU A 6 5.30 -6.13 16.33
N ALA A 7 6.30 -7.01 16.44
CA ALA A 7 7.34 -6.96 17.48
C ALA A 7 6.80 -6.75 18.92
N GLY A 8 5.73 -7.49 19.27
CA GLY A 8 5.09 -7.40 20.59
C GLY A 8 4.12 -6.23 20.78
N ARG A 9 3.80 -5.49 19.71
CA ARG A 9 2.82 -4.40 19.72
C ARG A 9 1.58 -4.77 18.92
N THR A 10 0.43 -4.29 19.36
CA THR A 10 -0.80 -4.33 18.57
C THR A 10 -1.02 -2.98 17.88
N LEU A 11 -1.12 -3.03 16.56
CA LEU A 11 -1.54 -1.94 15.70
C LEU A 11 -2.96 -2.19 15.21
N ALA A 12 -3.68 -1.12 14.89
CA ALA A 12 -4.92 -1.21 14.15
C ALA A 12 -4.68 -0.73 12.70
N LEU A 13 -5.06 -1.57 11.74
CA LEU A 13 -4.98 -1.31 10.32
C LEU A 13 -6.35 -0.90 9.80
N THR A 14 -6.38 0.23 9.11
CA THR A 14 -7.52 0.66 8.30
C THR A 14 -7.03 0.86 6.87
N VAL A 15 -7.78 0.36 5.88
CA VAL A 15 -7.47 0.56 4.47
C VAL A 15 -8.56 1.43 3.86
N THR A 16 -8.17 2.47 3.14
CA THR A 16 -9.08 3.30 2.36
C THR A 16 -8.73 3.23 0.89
N VAL A 17 -9.72 3.48 0.02
CA VAL A 17 -9.55 3.61 -1.43
C VAL A 17 -9.91 5.04 -1.83
N PRO A 18 -9.02 6.03 -1.61
CA PRO A 18 -9.35 7.44 -1.81
C PRO A 18 -9.54 7.84 -3.27
N ALA A 19 -8.96 7.10 -4.22
CA ALA A 19 -8.95 7.51 -5.62
C ALA A 19 -8.89 6.32 -6.58
N ARG A 20 -9.38 6.59 -7.79
CA ARG A 20 -9.05 5.86 -9.01
C ARG A 20 -8.20 6.78 -9.87
N GLU A 21 -7.08 6.30 -10.36
CA GLU A 21 -6.14 7.11 -11.14
C GLU A 21 -5.39 6.27 -12.18
N THR A 22 -4.85 6.92 -13.20
CA THR A 22 -4.00 6.27 -14.19
C THR A 22 -2.55 6.38 -13.74
N ILE A 23 -1.85 5.25 -13.65
CA ILE A 23 -0.41 5.20 -13.34
C ILE A 23 0.38 4.63 -14.51
N VAL A 24 1.69 4.85 -14.52
CA VAL A 24 2.59 4.29 -15.55
C VAL A 24 3.32 3.07 -14.98
N ILE A 25 3.08 1.91 -15.59
CA ILE A 25 3.78 0.65 -15.34
C ILE A 25 4.49 0.26 -16.63
N ASP A 26 5.82 0.10 -16.57
CA ASP A 26 6.66 -0.26 -17.71
C ASP A 26 6.40 0.56 -18.99
N GLY A 27 6.17 1.87 -18.82
CA GLY A 27 5.88 2.81 -19.90
C GLY A 27 4.44 2.81 -20.40
N ALA A 28 3.60 1.86 -19.96
CA ALA A 28 2.20 1.79 -20.30
C ALA A 28 1.32 2.50 -19.26
N PRO A 29 0.33 3.32 -19.66
CA PRO A 29 -0.68 3.85 -18.76
C PRO A 29 -1.68 2.75 -18.36
N VAL A 30 -1.89 2.58 -17.05
CA VAL A 30 -2.76 1.55 -16.48
C VAL A 30 -3.76 2.19 -15.50
N PRO A 31 -5.07 1.95 -15.66
CA PRO A 31 -6.08 2.34 -14.65
C PRO A 31 -5.87 1.59 -13.34
N ALA A 32 -5.83 2.32 -12.22
CA ALA A 32 -5.53 1.79 -10.92
C ALA A 32 -6.42 2.34 -9.80
N LEU A 33 -6.67 1.52 -8.79
CA LEU A 33 -7.19 1.94 -7.50
C LEU A 33 -6.03 2.30 -6.58
N ARG A 34 -6.05 3.52 -6.02
CA ARG A 34 -5.12 3.90 -4.96
C ARG A 34 -5.67 3.44 -3.63
N LEU A 35 -4.91 2.62 -2.91
CA LEU A 35 -5.18 2.16 -1.57
C LEU A 35 -4.21 2.84 -0.60
N GLU A 36 -4.73 3.33 0.52
CA GLU A 36 -3.95 3.93 1.60
C GLU A 36 -4.18 3.15 2.91
N PRO A 37 -3.32 2.16 3.21
CA PRO A 37 -3.27 1.57 4.53
C PRO A 37 -2.78 2.58 5.57
N ARG A 38 -3.53 2.70 6.67
CA ARG A 38 -3.21 3.53 7.83
C ARG A 38 -3.05 2.65 9.06
N PHE A 39 -1.88 2.75 9.69
CA PHE A 39 -1.56 2.04 10.92
C PHE A 39 -1.70 2.98 12.10
N THR A 40 -2.60 2.67 13.03
CA THR A 40 -2.75 3.40 14.28
C THR A 40 -2.25 2.55 15.45
N ALA A 41 -1.46 3.17 16.32
CA ALA A 41 -0.95 2.54 17.54
C ALA A 41 -1.55 3.25 18.75
N ARG A 42 -1.80 2.51 19.84
CA ARG A 42 -2.22 3.14 21.11
C ARG A 42 -1.12 4.02 21.71
N VAL A 43 0.16 3.67 21.46
CA VAL A 43 1.33 4.46 21.85
C VAL A 43 2.29 4.56 20.66
N GLN A 44 2.48 5.77 20.13
CA GLN A 44 3.31 6.01 18.95
C GLN A 44 4.77 6.29 19.36
N ARG A 45 5.62 5.26 19.32
CA ARG A 45 7.06 5.38 19.70
C ARG A 45 8.04 5.43 18.51
N ARG A 46 7.54 5.25 17.28
CA ARG A 46 8.35 5.20 16.05
C ARG A 46 7.70 6.04 14.96
N GLN A 47 8.49 6.43 13.97
CA GLN A 47 7.98 7.08 12.76
C GLN A 47 6.85 6.24 12.16
N PRO A 48 5.68 6.83 11.84
CA PRO A 48 4.57 6.10 11.27
C PRO A 48 4.95 5.43 9.95
N ILE A 49 4.44 4.22 9.71
CA ILE A 49 4.51 3.58 8.40
C ILE A 49 3.48 4.29 7.51
N ALA A 50 3.95 4.96 6.47
CA ALA A 50 3.12 5.47 5.40
C ALA A 50 3.24 4.50 4.22
N SER A 51 2.11 4.04 3.69
CA SER A 51 2.10 3.16 2.53
C SER A 51 1.00 3.56 1.56
N THR A 52 1.30 3.41 0.28
CA THR A 52 0.32 3.52 -0.80
C THR A 52 0.47 2.30 -1.69
N ILE A 53 -0.65 1.68 -2.01
CA ILE A 53 -0.71 0.50 -2.88
C ILE A 53 -1.58 0.87 -4.08
N TRP A 54 -1.10 0.58 -5.28
CA TRP A 54 -1.91 0.69 -6.49
C TRP A 54 -2.30 -0.70 -6.95
N LEU A 55 -3.60 -0.95 -7.04
CA LEU A 55 -4.15 -2.19 -7.60
C LEU A 55 -4.72 -1.92 -9.00
N SER A 56 -4.74 -2.90 -9.88
CA SER A 56 -5.46 -2.78 -11.16
C SER A 56 -6.93 -2.43 -10.94
N ASP A 57 -7.47 -1.52 -11.77
CA ASP A 57 -8.91 -1.24 -11.77
C ASP A 57 -9.71 -2.26 -12.61
N ASP A 58 -9.45 -3.54 -12.39
CA ASP A 58 -10.19 -4.66 -12.98
C ASP A 58 -10.70 -5.62 -11.89
N ALA A 59 -11.38 -6.69 -12.30
CA ALA A 59 -11.91 -7.68 -11.35
C ALA A 59 -10.82 -8.44 -10.57
N ARG A 60 -9.56 -8.46 -11.07
CA ARG A 60 -8.46 -9.22 -10.48
C ARG A 60 -7.75 -8.46 -9.37
N ARG A 61 -7.78 -7.12 -9.40
CA ARG A 61 -7.19 -6.25 -8.36
C ARG A 61 -5.71 -6.57 -8.09
N VAL A 62 -4.96 -6.83 -9.16
CA VAL A 62 -3.53 -7.18 -9.10
C VAL A 62 -2.73 -5.99 -8.56
N PRO A 63 -1.81 -6.18 -7.60
CA PRO A 63 -0.90 -5.14 -7.16
C PRO A 63 0.04 -4.70 -8.28
N LEU A 64 -0.08 -3.45 -8.71
CA LEU A 64 0.73 -2.86 -9.77
C LEU A 64 1.98 -2.17 -9.20
N MET A 65 1.82 -1.50 -8.06
CA MET A 65 2.89 -0.74 -7.41
C MET A 65 2.64 -0.63 -5.92
N VAL A 66 3.70 -0.61 -5.13
CA VAL A 66 3.64 -0.32 -3.70
C VAL A 66 4.74 0.68 -3.36
N GLU A 67 4.38 1.74 -2.65
CA GLU A 67 5.32 2.65 -2.03
C GLU A 67 5.17 2.57 -0.52
N VAL A 68 6.28 2.37 0.19
CA VAL A 68 6.32 2.33 1.66
C VAL A 68 7.40 3.27 2.16
N ALA A 69 7.05 4.13 3.12
CA ALA A 69 7.96 5.00 3.83
C ALA A 69 7.86 4.71 5.34
N ALA A 70 9.00 4.44 5.97
CA ALA A 70 9.09 4.18 7.40
C ALA A 70 10.47 4.59 7.94
N GLY A 71 10.80 4.20 9.17
CA GLY A 71 12.09 4.49 9.79
C GLY A 71 13.31 3.87 9.09
N PHE A 72 13.11 2.99 8.10
CA PHE A 72 14.16 2.43 7.25
C PHE A 72 14.35 3.20 5.92
N GLY A 73 13.62 4.28 5.70
CA GLY A 73 13.62 5.03 4.43
C GLY A 73 12.39 4.73 3.57
N ARG A 74 12.53 4.87 2.25
CA ARG A 74 11.45 4.66 1.27
C ARG A 74 11.77 3.50 0.35
N VAL A 75 10.80 2.63 0.14
CA VAL A 75 10.86 1.48 -0.77
C VAL A 75 9.74 1.64 -1.81
N ARG A 76 10.08 1.39 -3.08
CA ARG A 76 9.12 1.34 -4.18
C ARG A 76 9.24 0.00 -4.89
N LEU A 77 8.13 -0.71 -4.98
CA LEU A 77 7.98 -2.00 -5.65
C LEU A 77 7.08 -1.80 -6.85
N LYS A 78 7.44 -2.38 -8.00
CA LYS A 78 6.60 -2.38 -9.21
C LYS A 78 6.38 -3.81 -9.67
N LEU A 79 5.19 -4.08 -10.18
CA LEU A 79 4.91 -5.33 -10.87
C LEU A 79 5.72 -5.39 -12.16
N VAL A 80 6.42 -6.50 -12.36
CA VAL A 80 7.27 -6.75 -13.56
C VAL A 80 6.73 -7.88 -14.42
N ASP A 81 6.02 -8.85 -13.83
CA ASP A 81 5.35 -9.94 -14.54
C ASP A 81 4.16 -10.41 -13.69
N TYR A 82 3.10 -10.88 -14.35
CA TYR A 82 1.92 -11.48 -13.71
C TYR A 82 1.32 -12.56 -14.59
N ARG A 83 1.14 -13.75 -14.01
CA ARG A 83 0.48 -14.89 -14.65
C ARG A 83 -0.77 -15.24 -13.85
N PRO A 84 -1.97 -15.21 -14.47
CA PRO A 84 -3.24 -15.50 -13.80
C PRO A 84 -3.37 -16.93 -13.29
#